data_AF-A0A6J7J1K0-F1
#
_entry.id   AF-A0A6J7J1K0-F1
#
_cell.length_a   1.000
_cell.length_b   1.000
_cell.length_c   1.000
_cell.angle_alpha   90.00
_cell.angle_beta   90.00
_cell.angle_gamma   90.00
#
_symmetry.space_group_name_H-M   'P 1'
#
loop_
_entity.id
_entity.type
_entity.pdbx_description
1 polymer ?
#
loop_
_entity_poly.entity_id
_entity_poly.type
_entity_poly.pdbx_seq_one_letter_code
_entity_poly.pdbx_strand_id
1 'polypeptide(L)'
;MLRPEGFLFLQLWPFYHSKHGTHLTEWYPEGFVQFTKTPEEIQREVLDRADDEDHARYMLREFEHLNRITLDDLGAALKASGFDVIRLKLISDPVEVPPEARDAELSALAIAGVVMLARPRP
;
A
#
# COMPACT_ATOMS: atom_id res chain seq x y z
N MET A 1 7.97 -1.64 -22.23
CA MET A 1 7.03 -2.52 -22.96
C MET A 1 7.29 -3.96 -22.54
N LEU A 2 6.24 -4.74 -22.27
CA LEU A 2 6.35 -6.19 -22.09
C LEU A 2 6.58 -6.87 -23.45
N ARG A 3 7.29 -7.99 -23.47
CA ARG A 3 7.43 -8.81 -24.70
C ARG A 3 6.06 -9.45 -25.03
N PRO A 4 5.75 -9.69 -26.31
CA PRO A 4 4.62 -10.55 -26.68
C PRO A 4 4.70 -11.89 -25.93
N GLU A 5 3.58 -12.36 -25.37
CA GLU A 5 3.51 -13.56 -24.50
C GLU A 5 4.36 -13.50 -23.21
N GLY A 6 4.86 -12.32 -22.85
CA GLY A 6 5.66 -12.11 -21.65
C GLY A 6 4.83 -12.19 -20.38
N PHE A 7 5.35 -12.87 -19.37
CA PHE A 7 4.76 -12.89 -18.03
C PHE A 7 5.03 -11.56 -17.31
N LEU A 8 4.03 -11.07 -16.58
CA LEU A 8 4.16 -9.95 -15.67
C LEU A 8 4.44 -10.48 -14.26
N PHE A 9 5.59 -10.12 -13.71
CA PHE A 9 5.87 -10.26 -12.29
C PHE A 9 5.68 -8.91 -11.60
N LEU A 10 4.90 -8.89 -10.52
CA LEU A 10 4.67 -7.69 -9.72
C LEU A 10 4.83 -8.02 -8.24
N GLN A 11 5.59 -7.19 -7.54
CA GLN A 11 5.59 -7.14 -6.09
C GLN A 11 5.11 -5.75 -5.67
N LEU A 12 4.11 -5.71 -4.82
CA LEU A 12 3.56 -4.48 -4.25
C LEU A 12 3.50 -4.66 -2.73
N TRP A 13 4.19 -3.79 -2.02
CA TRP A 13 4.09 -3.67 -0.57
C TRP A 13 4.61 -2.30 -0.15
N PRO A 14 3.96 -1.62 0.79
CA PRO A 14 2.65 -1.95 1.38
C PRO A 14 1.45 -1.46 0.54
N PHE A 15 0.26 -2.02 0.78
CA PHE A 15 -1.02 -1.41 0.39
C PHE A 15 -1.42 -0.30 1.37
N TYR A 16 -2.04 0.78 0.89
CA TYR A 16 -2.34 1.99 1.67
C TYR A 16 -3.15 1.73 2.96
N HIS A 17 -4.15 0.84 2.91
CA HIS A 17 -5.00 0.56 4.06
C HIS A 17 -4.37 -0.40 5.08
N SER A 18 -3.21 -0.99 4.78
CA SER A 18 -2.51 -1.85 5.72
C SER A 18 -1.79 -1.06 6.83
N LYS A 19 -1.33 -1.77 7.86
CA LYS A 19 -0.65 -1.20 9.04
C LYS A 19 0.43 -0.17 8.68
N HIS A 20 1.28 -0.47 7.68
CA HIS A 20 2.38 0.42 7.30
C HIS A 20 2.16 1.09 5.93
N GLY A 21 0.90 1.13 5.47
CA GLY A 21 0.51 1.59 4.14
C GLY A 21 0.86 3.03 3.79
N THR A 22 1.17 3.87 4.77
CA THR A 22 1.56 5.27 4.53
C THR A 22 3.03 5.47 4.20
N HIS A 23 3.87 4.44 4.31
CA HIS A 23 5.33 4.53 4.18
C HIS A 23 6.01 5.45 5.22
N LEU A 24 5.28 5.94 6.22
CA LEU A 24 5.79 6.85 7.25
C LEU A 24 6.19 6.11 8.54
N THR A 25 6.69 4.87 8.42
CA THR A 25 7.04 4.00 9.56
C THR A 25 8.10 4.59 10.48
N GLU A 26 8.92 5.50 9.97
CA GLU A 26 9.93 6.22 10.76
C GLU A 26 9.28 7.14 11.82
N TRP A 27 8.14 7.76 11.48
CA TRP A 27 7.39 8.63 12.41
C TRP A 27 6.25 7.91 13.13
N TYR A 28 5.71 6.85 12.52
CA TYR A 28 4.57 6.09 13.03
C TYR A 28 4.87 4.58 13.01
N PRO A 29 5.78 4.09 13.88
CA PRO A 29 6.17 2.68 13.93
C PRO A 29 5.01 1.75 14.34
N GLU A 30 3.97 2.28 15.00
CA GLU A 30 2.76 1.54 15.36
C GLU A 30 1.84 1.31 14.16
N GLY A 31 1.94 2.14 13.12
CA GLY A 31 1.14 2.06 11.90
C GLY A 31 -0.29 2.62 12.01
N PHE A 32 -1.08 2.40 10.97
CA PHE A 32 -2.48 2.83 10.81
C PHE A 32 -2.74 4.33 10.97
N VAL A 33 -1.72 5.17 10.84
CA VAL A 33 -1.83 6.63 11.00
C VAL A 33 -2.89 7.25 10.06
N GLN A 34 -3.09 6.67 8.88
CA GLN A 34 -4.11 7.07 7.92
C GLN A 34 -5.56 6.93 8.42
N PHE A 35 -5.79 6.17 9.49
CA PHE A 35 -7.10 6.04 10.13
C PHE A 35 -7.24 6.91 11.39
N THR A 36 -6.13 7.34 11.99
CA THR A 36 -6.14 8.03 13.28
C THR A 36 -5.88 9.53 13.16
N LYS A 37 -5.38 10.01 12.02
CA LYS A 37 -5.00 11.41 11.79
C LYS A 37 -5.39 11.88 10.39
N THR A 38 -5.63 13.18 10.26
CA THR A 38 -5.79 13.81 8.94
C THR A 38 -4.43 13.96 8.23
N PRO A 39 -4.38 14.08 6.90
CA PRO A 39 -3.14 14.36 6.17
C PRO A 39 -2.39 15.60 6.69
N GLU A 40 -3.11 16.66 7.09
CA GLU A 40 -2.51 17.89 7.60
C GLU A 40 -1.88 17.71 8.97
N GLU A 41 -2.49 16.88 9.84
CA GLU A 41 -1.92 16.50 11.12
C GLU A 41 -0.66 15.66 10.93
N ILE A 42 -0.72 14.68 10.01
CA ILE A 42 0.43 13.85 9.65
C ILE A 42 1.59 14.70 9.15
N GLN A 43 1.31 15.62 8.22
CA GLN A 43 2.32 16.50 7.63
C GLN A 43 3.01 17.36 8.69
N ARG A 44 2.22 17.96 9.58
CA ARG A 44 2.74 18.78 10.69
C ARG A 44 3.62 17.97 11.61
N GLU A 45 3.13 16.83 12.10
CA GLU A 45 3.87 15.99 13.05
C GLU A 45 5.15 15.40 12.46
N VAL A 46 5.15 15.03 11.18
CA VAL A 46 6.35 14.55 10.50
C VAL A 46 7.42 15.65 10.42
N LEU A 47 7.05 16.87 10.04
CA LEU A 47 7.98 18.00 9.96
C LEU A 47 8.48 18.43 11.35
N ASP A 48 7.60 18.44 12.36
CA ASP A 48 7.95 18.83 13.73
C ASP A 48 8.94 17.85 14.39
N ARG A 49 8.93 16.58 13.97
CA ARG A 49 9.75 15.49 14.53
C ARG A 49 10.94 15.11 13.65
N ALA A 50 11.15 15.79 12.52
CA ALA A 50 12.19 15.43 11.56
C ALA A 50 13.57 15.93 12.00
N ASP A 51 14.53 15.00 12.09
CA ASP A 51 15.96 15.36 12.19
C ASP A 51 16.53 15.82 10.84
N ASP A 52 15.98 15.29 9.74
CA ASP A 52 16.30 15.65 8.34
C ASP A 52 15.01 16.14 7.65
N GLU A 53 14.89 17.46 7.48
CA GLU A 53 13.70 18.09 6.89
C GLU A 53 13.54 17.75 5.40
N ASP A 54 14.63 17.59 4.65
CA ASP A 54 14.57 17.29 3.21
C ASP A 54 14.05 15.86 2.98
N HIS A 55 14.53 14.92 3.79
CA HIS A 55 14.02 13.54 3.82
C HIS A 55 12.54 13.50 4.22
N ALA A 56 12.16 14.21 5.29
CA ALA A 56 10.76 14.30 5.72
C ALA A 56 9.84 14.85 4.63
N ARG A 57 10.26 15.93 3.95
CA ARG A 57 9.51 16.51 2.82
C ARG A 57 9.43 15.56 1.63
N TYR A 58 10.48 14.77 1.36
CA TYR A 58 10.43 13.73 0.35
C TYR A 58 9.39 12.66 0.69
N MET A 59 9.44 12.12 1.91
CA MET A 59 8.51 11.08 2.35
C MET A 59 7.06 11.55 2.39
N LEU A 60 6.81 12.81 2.76
CA LEU A 60 5.47 13.41 2.71
C LEU A 60 4.95 13.54 1.28
N ARG A 61 5.80 13.90 0.31
CA ARG A 61 5.41 13.89 -1.10
C ARG A 61 5.04 12.48 -1.56
N GLU A 62 5.81 11.46 -1.17
CA GLU A 62 5.45 10.07 -1.49
C GLU A 62 4.08 9.71 -0.89
N PHE A 63 3.87 10.00 0.39
CA PHE A 63 2.60 9.77 1.10
C PHE A 63 1.39 10.39 0.39
N GLU A 64 1.51 11.63 -0.08
CA GLU A 64 0.44 12.33 -0.81
C GLU A 64 0.05 11.65 -2.13
N HIS A 65 0.98 10.94 -2.76
CA HIS A 65 0.80 10.33 -4.08
C HIS A 65 0.58 8.81 -4.03
N LEU A 66 0.49 8.22 -2.84
CA LEU A 66 0.23 6.79 -2.69
C LEU A 66 -1.10 6.42 -3.33
N ASN A 67 -1.06 5.37 -4.15
CA ASN A 67 -2.28 4.78 -4.68
C ASN A 67 -3.04 4.07 -3.56
N ARG A 68 -4.37 4.18 -3.58
CA ARG A 68 -5.25 3.56 -2.58
C ARG A 68 -5.90 2.28 -3.10
N ILE A 69 -5.26 1.61 -4.07
CA ILE A 69 -5.83 0.41 -4.68
C ILE A 69 -5.83 -0.72 -3.66
N THR A 70 -6.90 -1.50 -3.65
CA THR A 70 -6.94 -2.79 -2.96
C THR A 70 -6.34 -3.89 -3.83
N LEU A 71 -6.17 -5.08 -3.26
CA LEU A 71 -5.81 -6.27 -4.05
C LEU A 71 -6.85 -6.55 -5.15
N ASP A 72 -8.12 -6.33 -4.86
CA ASP A 72 -9.20 -6.57 -5.83
C ASP A 72 -9.18 -5.55 -6.97
N ASP A 73 -8.90 -4.28 -6.66
CA ASP A 73 -8.68 -3.23 -7.68
C ASP A 73 -7.50 -3.57 -8.58
N LEU A 74 -6.38 -4.00 -7.99
CA LEU A 74 -5.21 -4.46 -8.74
C LEU A 74 -5.54 -5.66 -9.64
N GLY A 75 -6.29 -6.62 -9.11
CA GLY A 75 -6.77 -7.78 -9.87
C GLY A 75 -7.68 -7.36 -11.03
N ALA A 76 -8.59 -6.42 -10.81
CA ALA A 76 -9.47 -5.88 -11.85
C ALA A 76 -8.67 -5.13 -12.93
N ALA A 77 -7.70 -4.30 -12.54
CA ALA A 77 -6.84 -3.57 -13.46
C ALA A 77 -6.02 -4.51 -14.35
N LEU A 78 -5.46 -5.59 -13.78
CA LEU A 78 -4.74 -6.61 -14.55
C LEU A 78 -5.65 -7.31 -15.55
N LYS A 79 -6.86 -7.72 -15.13
CA LYS A 79 -7.85 -8.35 -16.02
C LYS A 79 -8.25 -7.41 -17.16
N ALA A 80 -8.51 -6.14 -16.86
CA ALA A 80 -8.82 -5.11 -17.84
C ALA A 80 -7.66 -4.86 -18.83
N SER A 81 -6.43 -5.07 -18.37
CA SER A 81 -5.21 -4.96 -19.18
C SER A 81 -4.86 -6.23 -19.97
N GLY A 82 -5.75 -7.23 -19.99
CA GLY A 82 -5.54 -8.46 -20.74
C GLY A 82 -4.63 -9.47 -20.05
N PHE A 83 -4.56 -9.47 -18.71
CA PHE A 83 -3.77 -10.45 -17.95
C PHE A 83 -4.66 -11.33 -17.07
N ASP A 84 -4.24 -12.60 -16.92
CA ASP A 84 -4.75 -13.50 -15.89
C ASP A 84 -3.68 -13.73 -14.82
N VAL A 85 -4.05 -13.54 -13.55
CA VAL A 85 -3.21 -13.88 -12.40
C VAL A 85 -3.15 -15.40 -12.26
N ILE A 86 -1.95 -15.97 -12.34
CA ILE A 86 -1.72 -17.43 -12.28
C ILE A 86 -1.00 -17.86 -11.00
N ARG A 87 -0.40 -16.92 -10.27
CA ARG A 87 0.17 -17.15 -8.95
C ARG A 87 0.06 -15.90 -8.10
N LEU A 88 -0.37 -16.09 -6.85
CA LEU A 88 -0.51 -15.03 -5.86
C LEU A 88 0.07 -15.50 -4.53
N LYS A 89 0.97 -14.69 -3.96
CA LYS A 89 1.45 -14.82 -2.59
C LYS A 89 1.06 -13.54 -1.85
N LEU A 90 0.32 -13.68 -0.75
CA LEU A 90 0.01 -12.55 0.12
C LEU A 90 1.21 -12.23 1.02
N ILE A 91 1.41 -10.95 1.28
CA ILE A 91 2.28 -10.43 2.35
C ILE A 91 1.32 -9.94 3.43
N SER A 92 1.41 -10.50 4.62
CA SER A 92 0.53 -10.19 5.75
C SER A 92 1.25 -10.51 7.05
N ASP A 93 1.02 -9.68 8.07
CA ASP A 93 1.45 -9.92 9.44
C ASP A 93 0.22 -9.85 10.37
N PRO A 94 0.25 -10.45 11.57
CA PRO A 94 -0.75 -10.18 12.58
C PRO A 94 -0.81 -8.67 12.88
N VAL A 95 -2.02 -8.11 12.88
CA VAL A 95 -2.25 -6.69 13.18
C VAL A 95 -3.22 -6.55 14.33
N GLU A 96 -2.94 -5.58 15.20
CA GLU A 96 -3.92 -5.07 16.15
C GLU A 96 -4.70 -3.97 15.45
N VAL A 97 -5.99 -4.19 15.23
CA VAL A 97 -6.85 -3.24 14.51
C VAL A 97 -7.23 -2.09 15.46
N PRO A 98 -6.82 -0.84 15.18
CA PRO A 98 -7.19 0.28 16.02
C PRO A 98 -8.70 0.56 15.92
N PRO A 99 -9.34 1.12 16.96
CA PRO A 99 -10.76 1.44 16.96
C PRO A 99 -11.24 2.20 15.72
N GLU A 100 -10.42 3.13 15.23
CA GLU A 100 -10.68 4.01 14.10
C GLU A 100 -10.70 3.26 12.75
N ALA A 101 -10.09 2.07 12.67
CA ALA A 101 -10.06 1.24 11.47
C ALA A 101 -11.10 0.11 11.47
N ARG A 102 -11.94 -0.01 12.51
CA ARG A 102 -12.85 -1.17 12.67
C ARG A 102 -13.93 -1.27 11.61
N ASP A 103 -14.31 -0.14 11.00
CA ASP A 103 -15.29 -0.11 9.92
C ASP A 103 -14.67 -0.34 8.54
N ALA A 104 -13.33 -0.42 8.45
CA ALA A 104 -12.64 -0.74 7.21
C ALA A 104 -12.78 -2.23 6.87
N GLU A 105 -12.66 -2.56 5.58
CA GLU A 105 -12.70 -3.94 5.13
C GLU A 105 -11.52 -4.74 5.72
N LEU A 106 -11.83 -5.89 6.35
CA LEU A 106 -10.82 -6.73 6.99
C LEU A 106 -9.73 -7.19 6.01
N SER A 107 -10.08 -7.43 4.75
CA SER A 107 -9.13 -7.75 3.67
C SER A 107 -8.13 -6.62 3.43
N ALA A 108 -8.59 -5.37 3.42
CA ALA A 108 -7.75 -4.19 3.22
C ALA A 108 -6.77 -3.96 4.39
N LEU A 109 -7.18 -4.33 5.60
CA LEU A 109 -6.33 -4.26 6.80
C LEU A 109 -5.34 -5.43 6.88
N ALA A 110 -5.78 -6.64 6.54
CA ALA A 110 -5.01 -7.88 6.72
C ALA A 110 -4.00 -8.15 5.59
N ILE A 111 -4.26 -7.66 4.38
CA ILE A 111 -3.37 -7.86 3.23
C ILE A 111 -2.42 -6.67 3.14
N ALA A 112 -1.21 -6.83 3.66
CA ALA A 112 -0.19 -5.79 3.62
C ALA A 112 0.42 -5.61 2.23
N GLY A 113 0.44 -6.65 1.41
CA GLY A 113 1.00 -6.57 0.06
C GLY A 113 0.88 -7.90 -0.68
N VAL A 114 1.47 -7.97 -1.87
CA VAL A 114 1.48 -9.18 -2.70
C VAL A 114 2.78 -9.36 -3.47
N VAL A 115 3.06 -10.61 -3.79
CA VAL A 115 3.91 -11.02 -4.90
C VAL A 115 3.06 -11.83 -5.86
N MET A 116 3.00 -11.43 -7.12
CA MET A 116 2.14 -12.06 -8.11
C MET A 116 2.82 -12.28 -9.46
N LEU A 117 2.35 -13.31 -10.14
CA LEU A 117 2.71 -13.63 -11.51
C LEU A 117 1.42 -13.68 -12.34
N ALA A 118 1.41 -12.94 -13.43
CA ALA A 118 0.31 -12.91 -14.39
C ALA A 118 0.81 -13.25 -15.80
N ARG A 119 -0.06 -13.87 -16.60
CA ARG A 119 0.19 -14.16 -18.01
C ARG A 119 -0.75 -13.34 -18.90
N PRO A 120 -0.37 -13.02 -20.15
CA PRO A 120 -1.29 -12.46 -21.11
C PRO A 120 -2.47 -13.42 -21.35
N ARG A 121 -3.65 -12.84 -21.57
CA ARG A 121 -4.84 -13.57 -22.01
C ARG A 121 -4.70 -13.94 -23.49
N PRO A 122 -5.21 -15.11 -23.89
CA PRO A 122 -5.31 -15.49 -25.29
C PRO A 122 -6.31 -14.61 -26.06
#